data_AF-A0A9D2D1J0-F1
#
_entry.id   AF-A0A9D2D1J0-F1
#
_cell.length_a   1.000
_cell.length_b   1.000
_cell.length_c   1.000
_cell.angle_alpha   90.00
_cell.angle_beta   90.00
_cell.angle_gamma   90.00
#
_symmetry.space_group_name_H-M   'P 1'
#
loop_
_entity.id
_entity.type
_entity.pdbx_description
1 polymer ?
#
loop_
_entity_poly.entity_id
_entity_poly.type
_entity_poly.pdbx_seq_one_letter_code
_entity_poly.pdbx_strand_id
1 'polypeptide(L)'
;MNAKARKYVDLFRQVKICSASTVDREGHPRSRIINIMIAAEEGMYIVTSKGKPFYEQLEETGEIALSAMCPDCQSLKFYGKVKKVEKKWVDEVFRQNPGMNEVYPGDTRYILDAFLIYEGYGEWFDLLNYPINRETFSYGTAEEVCGFRITDFCIGCGACLKVCPQKCIEEGMPFAIRREHCLQCGACMEVCPAGAVKKLH
;
A
#
# COMPACT_ATOMS: atom_id res chain seq x y z
N MET A 1 -3.45 5.90 -14.65
CA MET A 1 -3.09 4.73 -13.81
C MET A 1 -3.21 3.44 -14.65
N ASN A 2 -2.41 2.39 -14.41
CA ASN A 2 -2.59 1.10 -15.12
C ASN A 2 -3.72 0.26 -14.51
N ALA A 3 -4.16 -0.81 -15.18
CA ALA A 3 -5.29 -1.63 -14.74
C ALA A 3 -5.06 -2.31 -13.38
N LYS A 4 -3.84 -2.74 -13.07
CA LYS A 4 -3.51 -3.38 -11.79
C LYS A 4 -3.62 -2.39 -10.63
N ALA A 5 -3.04 -1.20 -10.77
CA ALA A 5 -3.15 -0.17 -9.76
C ALA A 5 -4.60 0.28 -9.59
N ARG A 6 -5.36 0.37 -10.70
CA ARG A 6 -6.78 0.73 -10.65
C ARG A 6 -7.60 -0.27 -9.81
N LYS A 7 -7.41 -1.58 -10.03
CA LYS A 7 -8.02 -2.65 -9.22
C LYS A 7 -7.83 -2.40 -7.71
N TYR A 8 -6.61 -2.06 -7.27
CA TYR A 8 -6.32 -1.89 -5.85
C TYR A 8 -6.75 -0.55 -5.27
N VAL A 9 -6.75 0.51 -6.07
CA VAL A 9 -7.34 1.81 -5.67
C VAL A 9 -8.85 1.70 -5.50
N ASP A 10 -9.53 0.97 -6.39
CA ASP A 10 -10.96 0.67 -6.24
C ASP A 10 -11.21 -0.24 -5.01
N LEU A 11 -10.31 -1.21 -4.73
CA LEU A 11 -10.39 -2.05 -3.53
C LEU A 11 -10.27 -1.24 -2.25
N PHE A 12 -9.37 -0.26 -2.17
CA PHE A 12 -9.30 0.68 -1.03
C PHE A 12 -10.63 1.41 -0.82
N ARG A 13 -11.29 1.84 -1.90
CA ARG A 13 -12.61 2.48 -1.80
C ARG A 13 -13.71 1.50 -1.39
N GLN A 14 -13.65 0.25 -1.85
CA GLN A 14 -14.60 -0.80 -1.44
C GLN A 14 -14.45 -1.15 0.04
N VAL A 15 -13.22 -1.33 0.53
CA VAL A 15 -12.93 -1.54 1.96
C VAL A 15 -13.30 -0.30 2.78
N LYS A 16 -13.13 0.89 2.17
CA LYS A 16 -13.50 2.23 2.68
C LYS A 16 -12.73 2.69 3.90
N ILE A 17 -12.54 1.83 4.90
CA ILE A 17 -11.93 2.14 6.19
C ILE A 17 -10.49 1.63 6.20
N CYS A 18 -9.53 2.48 6.55
CA CYS A 18 -8.14 2.08 6.70
C CYS A 18 -7.46 2.83 7.85
N SER A 19 -6.43 2.22 8.41
CA SER A 19 -5.47 2.91 9.26
C SER A 19 -4.60 3.80 8.38
N ALA A 20 -4.60 5.09 8.62
CA ALA A 20 -3.62 6.01 8.07
C ALA A 20 -2.52 6.26 9.09
N SER A 21 -1.28 6.25 8.65
CA SER A 21 -0.08 6.57 9.41
C SER A 21 0.62 7.77 8.78
N THR A 22 1.08 8.69 9.62
CA THR A 22 1.78 9.93 9.27
C THR A 22 2.86 10.18 10.30
N VAL A 23 3.73 11.15 10.04
CA VAL A 23 4.80 11.56 10.94
C VAL A 23 4.54 13.00 11.36
N ASP A 24 4.74 13.34 12.63
CA ASP A 24 4.69 14.73 13.08
C ASP A 24 6.04 15.44 12.95
N ARG A 25 6.09 16.74 13.26
CA ARG A 25 7.31 17.57 13.13
C ARG A 25 8.50 17.05 13.92
N GLU A 26 8.26 16.30 14.99
CA GLU A 26 9.30 15.73 15.84
C GLU A 26 9.79 14.37 15.33
N GLY A 27 9.21 13.86 14.24
CA GLY A 27 9.52 12.55 13.69
C GLY A 27 8.74 11.41 14.35
N HIS A 28 7.76 11.70 15.22
CA HIS A 28 7.01 10.65 15.88
C HIS A 28 5.93 10.07 14.96
N PRO A 29 5.82 8.73 14.86
CA PRO A 29 4.78 8.11 14.08
C PRO A 29 3.42 8.30 14.76
N ARG A 30 2.41 8.62 13.97
CA ARG A 30 1.03 8.79 14.40
C ARG A 30 0.13 7.91 13.52
N SER A 31 -0.89 7.30 14.12
CA SER A 31 -1.83 6.42 13.42
C SER A 31 -3.27 6.67 13.86
N ARG A 32 -4.22 6.51 12.93
CA ARG A 32 -5.67 6.67 13.15
C ARG A 32 -6.46 5.99 12.04
N ILE A 33 -7.72 5.70 12.31
CA ILE A 33 -8.65 5.19 11.30
C ILE A 33 -9.24 6.35 10.50
N ILE A 34 -9.23 6.22 9.16
CA ILE A 34 -9.82 7.17 8.21
C ILE A 34 -10.66 6.45 7.16
N ASN A 35 -11.41 7.23 6.40
CA ASN A 35 -12.14 6.76 5.23
C ASN A 35 -11.47 7.21 3.94
N ILE A 36 -11.31 6.29 2.98
CA ILE A 36 -11.05 6.61 1.58
C ILE A 36 -12.36 7.08 0.98
N MET A 37 -12.44 8.36 0.60
CA MET A 37 -13.69 9.02 0.23
C MET A 37 -14.05 8.81 -1.23
N ILE A 38 -13.04 8.84 -2.11
CA ILE A 38 -13.19 8.65 -3.57
C ILE A 38 -11.98 7.88 -4.08
N ALA A 39 -12.22 6.96 -5.01
CA ALA A 39 -11.21 6.37 -5.89
C ALA A 39 -11.44 6.91 -7.30
N ALA A 40 -10.45 7.61 -7.85
CA ALA A 40 -10.50 8.24 -9.16
C ALA A 40 -9.28 7.84 -10.02
N GLU A 41 -9.19 8.34 -11.25
CA GLU A 41 -8.10 7.98 -12.16
C GLU A 41 -6.74 8.53 -11.69
N GLU A 42 -6.76 9.71 -11.09
CA GLU A 42 -5.62 10.44 -10.55
C GLU A 42 -5.17 9.94 -9.17
N GLY A 43 -5.97 9.13 -8.48
CA GLY A 43 -5.64 8.59 -7.17
C GLY A 43 -6.80 8.51 -6.19
N MET A 44 -6.48 8.54 -4.90
CA MET A 44 -7.44 8.43 -3.81
C MET A 44 -7.64 9.77 -3.11
N TYR A 45 -8.89 10.09 -2.77
CA TYR A 45 -9.22 11.29 -2.03
C TYR A 45 -9.60 10.97 -0.58
N ILE A 46 -9.08 11.78 0.33
CA ILE A 46 -9.46 11.80 1.74
C ILE A 46 -9.87 13.22 2.13
N VAL A 47 -10.60 13.36 3.23
CA VAL A 47 -10.94 14.66 3.81
C VAL A 47 -10.57 14.69 5.28
N THR A 48 -10.12 15.84 5.76
CA THR A 48 -9.90 16.06 7.19
C THR A 48 -10.13 17.52 7.55
N SER A 49 -10.57 17.75 8.78
CA SER A 49 -10.83 19.08 9.32
C SER A 49 -9.54 19.79 9.69
N LYS A 50 -9.47 21.10 9.40
CA LYS A 50 -8.29 21.96 9.63
C LYS A 50 -7.73 21.94 11.05
N GLY A 51 -8.59 21.75 12.06
CA GLY A 51 -8.17 21.75 13.46
C GLY A 51 -7.54 20.45 13.98
N LYS A 52 -7.31 19.44 13.13
CA LYS A 52 -6.73 18.15 13.57
C LYS A 52 -5.22 18.13 13.35
N PRO A 53 -4.43 17.52 14.26
CA PRO A 53 -3.01 17.29 14.01
C PRO A 53 -2.74 16.50 12.72
N PHE A 54 -3.67 15.62 12.32
CA PHE A 54 -3.60 14.90 11.06
C PHE A 54 -3.59 15.83 9.84
N TYR A 55 -4.34 16.94 9.88
CA TYR A 55 -4.34 17.93 8.80
C TYR A 55 -2.95 18.58 8.66
N GLU A 56 -2.37 19.04 9.77
CA GLU A 56 -1.04 19.66 9.80
C GLU A 56 0.04 18.69 9.32
N GLN A 57 0.01 17.44 9.81
CA GLN A 57 0.92 16.37 9.38
C GLN A 57 0.89 16.14 7.87
N LEU A 58 -0.29 16.11 7.25
CA LEU A 58 -0.42 15.93 5.79
C LEU A 58 0.12 17.12 5.00
N GLU A 59 -0.12 18.35 5.46
CA GLU A 59 0.39 19.55 4.79
C GLU A 59 1.91 19.68 4.90
N GLU A 60 2.49 19.21 6.00
CA GLU A 60 3.92 19.37 6.28
C GLU A 60 4.78 18.28 5.65
N THR A 61 4.40 17.01 5.81
CA THR A 61 5.19 15.90 5.27
C THR A 61 4.85 15.62 3.82
N GLY A 62 3.59 15.85 3.41
CA GLY A 62 3.12 15.45 2.09
C GLY A 62 3.14 13.94 1.88
N GLU A 63 3.15 13.14 2.96
CA GLU A 63 3.27 11.68 2.92
C GLU A 63 2.23 11.00 3.81
N ILE A 64 1.78 9.82 3.38
CA ILE A 64 0.83 8.99 4.12
C ILE A 64 1.10 7.51 3.85
N ALA A 65 1.01 6.69 4.89
CA ALA A 65 0.93 5.24 4.76
C ALA A 65 -0.47 4.76 5.17
N LEU A 66 -1.03 3.81 4.44
CA LEU A 66 -2.35 3.23 4.65
C LEU A 66 -2.21 1.72 4.87
N SER A 67 -2.98 1.20 5.82
CA SER A 67 -3.14 -0.23 6.06
C SER A 67 -4.61 -0.55 6.25
N ALA A 68 -5.10 -1.54 5.51
CA ALA A 68 -6.47 -2.00 5.57
C ALA A 68 -6.52 -3.53 5.58
N MET A 69 -7.62 -4.07 6.10
CA MET A 69 -7.96 -5.48 6.02
C MET A 69 -9.13 -5.63 5.05
N CYS A 70 -8.95 -6.43 4.02
CA CYS A 70 -9.99 -6.78 3.06
C CYS A 70 -11.02 -7.72 3.72
N PRO A 71 -12.24 -7.83 3.17
CA PRO A 71 -13.31 -8.67 3.75
C PRO A 71 -12.92 -10.13 3.98
N ASP A 72 -12.08 -10.69 3.11
CA ASP A 72 -11.62 -12.08 3.19
C ASP A 72 -10.27 -12.18 3.94
N CYS A 73 -10.02 -11.27 4.89
CA CYS A 73 -8.84 -11.23 5.76
C CYS A 73 -7.49 -11.06 5.03
N GLN A 74 -7.48 -10.58 3.79
CA GLN A 74 -6.23 -10.17 3.13
C GLN A 74 -5.76 -8.81 3.65
N SER A 75 -4.45 -8.60 3.67
CA SER A 75 -3.90 -7.29 4.00
C SER A 75 -3.73 -6.45 2.73
N LEU A 76 -4.01 -5.16 2.86
CA LEU A 76 -3.79 -4.17 1.83
C LEU A 76 -3.00 -3.01 2.45
N LYS A 77 -1.79 -2.78 1.98
CA LYS A 77 -0.95 -1.65 2.40
C LYS A 77 -0.67 -0.73 1.22
N PHE A 78 -0.45 0.54 1.53
CA PHE A 78 -0.06 1.55 0.55
C PHE A 78 0.79 2.63 1.22
N TYR A 79 1.80 3.11 0.54
CA TYR A 79 2.49 4.36 0.89
C TYR A 79 2.35 5.30 -0.29
N GLY A 80 2.11 6.58 -0.04
CA GLY A 80 2.00 7.55 -1.11
C GLY A 80 2.20 8.99 -0.65
N LYS A 81 2.29 9.86 -1.66
CA LYS A 81 2.35 11.30 -1.46
C LYS A 81 0.99 11.92 -1.58
N VAL A 82 0.77 12.94 -0.76
CA VAL A 82 -0.51 13.63 -0.62
C VAL A 82 -0.33 15.12 -0.84
N LYS A 83 -1.35 15.75 -1.41
CA LYS A 83 -1.43 17.21 -1.52
C LYS A 83 -2.86 17.69 -1.31
N LYS A 84 -3.01 18.88 -0.73
CA LYS A 84 -4.30 19.56 -0.65
C LYS A 84 -4.81 19.90 -2.06
N VAL A 85 -6.11 19.76 -2.27
CA VAL A 85 -6.77 20.05 -3.55
C VAL A 85 -7.87 21.11 -3.40
N GLU A 86 -8.38 21.58 -4.53
CA GLU A 86 -9.44 22.58 -4.59
C GLU A 86 -10.70 22.18 -3.85
N LYS A 87 -11.42 23.18 -3.32
CA LYS A 87 -12.65 23.05 -2.54
C LYS A 87 -13.74 22.20 -3.21
N LYS A 88 -13.81 22.20 -4.54
CA LYS A 88 -14.76 21.38 -5.33
C LYS A 88 -14.73 19.89 -4.98
N TRP A 89 -13.58 19.38 -4.52
CA TRP A 89 -13.44 17.98 -4.13
C TRP A 89 -14.13 17.67 -2.80
N VAL A 90 -14.28 18.65 -1.91
CA VAL A 90 -15.14 18.49 -0.72
C VAL A 90 -16.60 18.33 -1.17
N ASP A 91 -17.05 19.14 -2.13
CA ASP A 91 -18.41 19.03 -2.66
C ASP A 91 -18.66 17.66 -3.31
N GLU A 92 -17.70 17.18 -4.10
CA GLU A 92 -17.74 15.86 -4.72
C GLU A 92 -17.78 14.72 -3.68
N VAL A 93 -16.99 14.84 -2.61
CA VAL A 93 -17.03 13.88 -1.50
C VAL A 93 -18.43 13.83 -0.87
N PHE A 94 -19.05 14.98 -0.64
CA PHE A 94 -20.40 15.06 -0.06
C PHE A 94 -21.47 14.55 -1.03
N ARG A 95 -21.29 14.77 -2.34
CA ARG A 95 -22.16 14.23 -3.38
C ARG A 95 -22.17 12.70 -3.39
N GLN A 96 -21.00 12.07 -3.21
CA GLN A 96 -20.88 10.61 -3.15
C GLN A 96 -21.20 10.01 -1.77
N ASN A 97 -21.25 10.82 -0.72
CA ASN A 97 -21.47 10.37 0.66
C ASN A 97 -22.54 11.25 1.35
N PRO A 98 -23.81 11.18 0.90
CA PRO A 98 -24.86 12.13 1.30
C PRO A 98 -25.14 12.15 2.81
N GLY A 99 -24.91 11.05 3.54
CA GLY A 99 -25.05 11.02 5.00
C GLY A 99 -24.10 11.96 5.75
N MET A 100 -23.01 12.42 5.11
CA MET A 100 -22.12 13.42 5.73
C MET A 100 -22.79 14.80 5.90
N ASN A 101 -23.86 15.10 5.15
CA ASN A 101 -24.59 16.36 5.29
C ASN A 101 -25.27 16.47 6.67
N GLU A 102 -25.59 15.34 7.32
CA GLU A 102 -26.14 15.34 8.69
C GLU A 102 -25.06 15.68 9.73
N VAL A 103 -23.81 15.25 9.49
CA VAL A 103 -22.68 15.50 10.36
C VAL A 103 -22.14 16.93 10.17
N TYR A 104 -22.17 17.43 8.94
CA TYR A 104 -21.72 18.77 8.56
C TYR A 104 -22.85 19.53 7.84
N PRO A 105 -23.80 20.12 8.59
CA PRO A 105 -24.94 20.82 8.01
C PRO A 105 -24.51 22.12 7.29
N GLY A 106 -25.17 22.40 6.16
CA GLY A 106 -24.97 23.63 5.39
C GLY A 106 -23.52 23.80 4.90
N ASP A 107 -22.92 24.94 5.23
CA ASP A 107 -21.57 25.32 4.83
C ASP A 107 -20.49 24.89 5.84
N THR A 108 -20.88 24.25 6.96
CA THR A 108 -19.91 23.77 7.96
C THR A 108 -18.95 22.74 7.38
N ARG A 109 -19.32 22.05 6.29
CA ARG A 109 -18.47 21.11 5.55
C ARG A 109 -17.14 21.72 5.11
N TYR A 110 -17.06 23.03 4.93
CA TYR A 110 -15.86 23.72 4.45
C TYR A 110 -14.78 23.95 5.54
N ILE A 111 -15.03 23.46 6.75
CA ILE A 111 -13.96 23.24 7.73
C ILE A 111 -13.06 22.07 7.33
N LEU A 112 -13.55 21.19 6.45
CA LEU A 112 -12.80 20.13 5.82
C LEU A 112 -12.07 20.68 4.60
N ASP A 113 -10.83 20.24 4.42
CA ASP A 113 -10.18 20.27 3.11
C ASP A 113 -10.06 18.83 2.58
N ALA A 114 -10.02 18.73 1.25
CA ALA A 114 -9.78 17.50 0.54
C ALA A 114 -8.29 17.37 0.21
N PHE A 115 -7.80 16.15 0.27
CA PHE A 115 -6.43 15.77 -0.02
C PHE A 115 -6.42 14.65 -1.04
N LEU A 116 -5.59 14.79 -2.08
CA LEU A 116 -5.37 13.78 -3.10
C LEU A 116 -4.06 13.05 -2.82
N ILE A 117 -4.15 11.73 -2.71
CA ILE A 117 -3.02 10.81 -2.72
C ILE A 117 -2.68 10.50 -4.19
N TYR A 118 -1.78 11.29 -4.77
CA TYR A 118 -1.58 11.39 -6.23
C TYR A 118 -0.53 10.43 -6.79
N GLU A 119 0.33 9.88 -5.94
CA GLU A 119 1.28 8.85 -6.31
C GLU A 119 1.59 7.95 -5.11
N GLY A 120 2.04 6.74 -5.39
CA GLY A 120 2.48 5.81 -4.37
C GLY A 120 2.55 4.37 -4.86
N TYR A 121 2.87 3.48 -3.94
CA TYR A 121 2.97 2.05 -4.16
C TYR A 121 2.31 1.29 -3.02
N GLY A 122 1.87 0.07 -3.29
CA GLY A 122 1.22 -0.77 -2.31
C GLY A 122 1.37 -2.25 -2.59
N GLU A 123 0.83 -3.02 -1.66
CA GLU A 123 0.84 -4.47 -1.70
C GLU A 123 -0.51 -4.99 -1.21
N TRP A 124 -1.06 -5.93 -1.94
CA TRP A 124 -2.10 -6.82 -1.47
C TRP A 124 -1.50 -8.18 -1.17
N PHE A 125 -1.84 -8.74 -0.02
CA PHE A 125 -1.24 -9.97 0.46
C PHE A 125 -2.26 -10.89 1.13
N ASP A 126 -2.28 -12.12 0.63
CA ASP A 126 -3.15 -13.20 1.08
C ASP A 126 -2.32 -14.35 1.62
N LEU A 127 -2.38 -14.52 2.95
CA LEU A 127 -1.68 -15.57 3.68
C LEU A 127 -2.55 -16.83 3.85
N LEU A 128 -3.84 -16.77 3.53
CA LEU A 128 -4.79 -17.86 3.80
C LEU A 128 -4.84 -18.92 2.69
N ASN A 129 -4.04 -18.73 1.63
CA ASN A 129 -3.90 -19.66 0.52
C ASN A 129 -2.52 -20.33 0.51
N TYR A 130 -2.43 -21.53 -0.09
CA TYR A 130 -1.17 -22.23 -0.32
C TYR A 130 -1.05 -22.65 -1.80
N PRO A 131 -0.09 -22.10 -2.56
CA PRO A 131 0.87 -21.07 -2.14
C PRO A 131 0.16 -19.74 -1.79
N ILE A 132 0.81 -18.95 -0.93
CA ILE A 132 0.37 -17.58 -0.59
C ILE A 132 0.29 -16.73 -1.86
N ASN A 133 -0.53 -15.69 -1.85
CA ASN A 133 -0.61 -14.76 -2.99
C ASN A 133 -0.19 -13.36 -2.57
N ARG A 134 0.62 -12.71 -3.41
CA ARG A 134 1.01 -11.32 -3.28
C ARG A 134 0.93 -10.63 -4.64
N GLU A 135 0.39 -9.42 -4.65
CA GLU A 135 0.53 -8.50 -5.76
C GLU A 135 1.02 -7.15 -5.27
N THR A 136 2.07 -6.63 -5.92
CA THR A 136 2.50 -5.23 -5.77
C THR A 136 1.86 -4.38 -6.86
N PHE A 137 1.62 -3.12 -6.54
CA PHE A 137 1.08 -2.15 -7.48
C PHE A 137 1.62 -0.75 -7.18
N SER A 138 1.61 0.13 -8.16
CA SER A 138 2.00 1.54 -8.01
C SER A 138 1.31 2.42 -9.03
N TYR A 139 1.22 3.70 -8.73
CA TYR A 139 0.81 4.73 -9.68
C TYR A 139 1.55 6.03 -9.40
N GLY A 140 1.92 6.77 -10.45
CA GLY A 140 2.71 8.00 -10.36
C GLY A 140 4.17 7.79 -9.91
N THR A 141 4.55 6.60 -9.45
CA THR A 141 5.90 6.23 -9.01
C THR A 141 6.21 4.77 -9.36
N ALA A 142 7.43 4.32 -9.07
CA ALA A 142 7.85 2.93 -9.25
C ALA A 142 7.26 2.02 -8.15
N GLU A 143 7.15 0.72 -8.45
CA GLU A 143 6.76 -0.27 -7.44
C GLU A 143 7.85 -0.45 -6.37
N GLU A 144 7.42 -0.77 -5.15
CA GLU A 144 8.32 -1.17 -4.08
C GLU A 144 9.02 -2.48 -4.41
N VAL A 145 10.34 -2.49 -4.28
CA VAL A 145 11.14 -3.70 -4.52
C VAL A 145 11.45 -4.38 -3.19
N CYS A 146 10.55 -5.26 -2.73
CA CYS A 146 10.78 -6.07 -1.53
C CYS A 146 11.09 -7.54 -1.84
N GLY A 147 11.65 -8.23 -0.83
CA GLY A 147 11.95 -9.65 -0.87
C GLY A 147 13.39 -9.97 -1.28
N PHE A 148 13.55 -11.05 -2.05
CA PHE A 148 14.84 -11.65 -2.38
C PHE A 148 14.93 -11.95 -3.87
N ARG A 149 16.15 -11.91 -4.40
CA ARG A 149 16.48 -12.43 -5.73
C ARG A 149 17.65 -13.39 -5.66
N ILE A 150 17.70 -14.34 -6.58
CA ILE A 150 18.86 -15.21 -6.78
C ILE A 150 19.66 -14.63 -7.94
N THR A 151 20.97 -14.49 -7.74
CA THR A 151 21.91 -13.90 -8.70
C THR A 151 22.68 -14.96 -9.47
N ASP A 152 23.44 -14.54 -10.46
CA ASP A 152 24.26 -15.41 -11.31
C ASP A 152 25.40 -16.13 -10.56
N PHE A 153 25.63 -15.80 -9.28
CA PHE A 153 26.48 -16.60 -8.39
C PHE A 153 25.85 -17.95 -8.00
N CYS A 154 24.63 -18.24 -8.44
CA CYS A 154 23.97 -19.52 -8.19
C CYS A 154 24.81 -20.66 -8.77
N ILE A 155 25.07 -21.68 -7.96
CA ILE A 155 25.82 -22.89 -8.37
C ILE A 155 24.90 -24.09 -8.61
N GLY A 156 23.59 -23.90 -8.71
CA GLY A 156 22.63 -24.97 -9.00
C GLY A 156 22.46 -26.05 -7.90
N CYS A 157 22.97 -25.83 -6.67
CA CYS A 157 22.98 -26.87 -5.62
C CYS A 157 21.61 -27.30 -5.06
N GLY A 158 20.55 -26.56 -5.35
CA GLY A 158 19.17 -26.84 -4.91
C GLY A 158 18.87 -26.63 -3.42
N ALA A 159 19.79 -26.09 -2.61
CA ALA A 159 19.58 -25.89 -1.17
C ALA A 159 18.34 -25.02 -0.88
N CYS A 160 18.14 -23.96 -1.66
CA CYS A 160 16.99 -23.06 -1.53
C CYS A 160 15.65 -23.74 -1.84
N LEU A 161 15.60 -24.66 -2.82
CA LEU A 161 14.39 -25.40 -3.18
C LEU A 161 13.86 -26.22 -2.00
N LYS A 162 14.78 -26.89 -1.29
CA LYS A 162 14.46 -27.78 -0.15
C LYS A 162 13.87 -27.05 1.05
N VAL A 163 14.32 -25.82 1.30
CA VAL A 163 13.92 -25.06 2.49
C VAL A 163 12.79 -24.06 2.23
N CYS A 164 12.40 -23.83 0.98
CA CYS A 164 11.34 -22.88 0.66
C CYS A 164 9.97 -23.43 1.12
N PRO A 165 9.33 -22.85 2.15
CA PRO A 165 8.07 -23.38 2.67
C PRO A 165 6.92 -23.25 1.67
N GLN A 166 7.00 -22.30 0.74
CA GLN A 166 6.01 -22.05 -0.31
C GLN A 166 6.30 -22.80 -1.61
N LYS A 167 7.44 -23.51 -1.70
CA LYS A 167 7.91 -24.17 -2.93
C LYS A 167 7.89 -23.23 -4.15
N CYS A 168 8.17 -21.94 -3.92
CA CYS A 168 8.05 -20.89 -4.92
C CYS A 168 9.37 -20.60 -5.67
N ILE A 169 10.32 -21.54 -5.63
CA ILE A 169 11.60 -21.42 -6.33
C ILE A 169 11.52 -22.27 -7.58
N GLU A 170 11.81 -21.66 -8.73
CA GLU A 170 11.85 -22.32 -10.02
C GLU A 170 13.26 -22.77 -10.35
N GLU A 171 13.35 -23.96 -10.94
CA GLU A 171 14.59 -24.48 -11.46
C GLU A 171 15.07 -23.69 -12.68
N GLY A 172 16.38 -23.51 -12.80
CA GLY A 172 17.02 -22.62 -13.77
C GLY A 172 18.47 -22.35 -13.37
N MET A 173 19.20 -21.61 -14.22
CA MET A 173 20.58 -21.16 -13.94
C MET A 173 20.69 -19.66 -14.24
N PRO A 174 20.54 -18.78 -13.24
CA PRO A 174 20.27 -19.09 -11.82
C PRO A 174 18.83 -19.59 -11.58
N PHE A 175 18.60 -20.21 -10.41
CA PHE A 175 17.23 -20.42 -9.92
C PHE A 175 16.46 -19.10 -9.82
N ALA A 176 15.14 -19.12 -9.91
CA ALA A 176 14.31 -17.93 -9.80
C ALA A 176 13.31 -18.04 -8.64
N ILE A 177 12.92 -16.91 -8.04
CA ILE A 177 11.90 -16.87 -6.99
C ILE A 177 10.62 -16.29 -7.62
N ARG A 178 9.53 -17.06 -7.62
CA ARG A 178 8.18 -16.54 -7.92
C ARG A 178 7.76 -15.59 -6.80
N ARG A 179 7.80 -14.28 -7.06
CA ARG A 179 7.63 -13.23 -6.03
C ARG A 179 6.22 -13.21 -5.45
N GLU A 180 5.24 -13.49 -6.30
CA GLU A 180 3.82 -13.64 -6.00
C GLU A 180 3.53 -14.73 -4.96
N HIS A 181 4.41 -15.71 -4.82
CA HIS A 181 4.27 -16.82 -3.85
C HIS A 181 5.36 -16.82 -2.77
N CYS A 182 6.19 -15.79 -2.70
CA CYS A 182 7.27 -15.71 -1.73
C CYS A 182 6.81 -15.14 -0.39
N LEU A 183 7.08 -15.82 0.73
CA LEU A 183 6.84 -15.24 2.08
C LEU A 183 7.80 -14.10 2.44
N GLN A 184 8.87 -13.89 1.68
CA GLN A 184 9.98 -13.01 2.07
C GLN A 184 10.60 -13.40 3.43
N CYS A 185 10.58 -14.68 3.79
CA CYS A 185 11.11 -15.15 5.08
C CYS A 185 12.64 -15.26 5.14
N GLY A 186 13.33 -15.23 4.00
CA GLY A 186 14.79 -15.31 3.93
C GLY A 186 15.40 -16.70 4.12
N ALA A 187 14.61 -17.78 4.29
CA ALA A 187 15.14 -19.13 4.49
C ALA A 187 16.11 -19.59 3.38
N CYS A 188 15.83 -19.24 2.13
CA CYS A 188 16.72 -19.54 1.00
C CYS A 188 18.06 -18.81 1.08
N MET A 189 18.10 -17.61 1.67
CA MET A 189 19.30 -16.81 1.83
C MET A 189 20.23 -17.42 2.88
N GLU A 190 19.69 -17.81 4.03
CA GLU A 190 20.45 -18.39 5.13
C GLU A 190 21.19 -19.68 4.74
N VAL A 191 20.60 -20.49 3.85
CA VAL A 191 21.18 -21.79 3.46
C VAL A 191 22.00 -21.75 2.17
N CYS A 192 22.13 -20.59 1.51
CA CYS A 192 22.81 -20.53 0.21
C CYS A 192 24.34 -20.54 0.39
N PRO A 193 25.05 -21.63 0.05
CA PRO A 193 26.50 -21.71 0.28
C PRO A 193 27.30 -20.77 -0.63
N ALA A 194 26.73 -20.38 -1.77
CA ALA A 194 27.34 -19.44 -2.71
C ALA A 194 27.04 -17.97 -2.38
N GLY A 195 26.21 -17.69 -1.37
CA GLY A 195 25.77 -16.32 -1.05
C GLY A 195 25.00 -15.65 -2.21
N ALA A 196 24.41 -16.44 -3.11
CA ALA A 196 23.79 -15.99 -4.36
C ALA A 196 22.41 -15.34 -4.17
N VAL A 197 21.76 -15.55 -3.02
CA VAL A 197 20.47 -14.95 -2.68
C VAL A 197 20.71 -13.59 -2.03
N LYS A 198 20.11 -12.52 -2.57
CA LYS A 198 20.27 -11.14 -2.08
C LYS A 198 18.92 -10.53 -1.70
N LYS A 199 18.89 -9.81 -0.58
CA LYS A 199 17.78 -8.92 -0.20
C LYS A 199 17.68 -7.77 -1.21
N LEU A 200 16.45 -7.29 -1.43
CA LEU A 200 16.15 -6.21 -2.36
C LEU A 200 15.92 -4.84 -1.69
N HIS A 201 15.97 -4.78 -0.37
CA HIS A 201 15.81 -3.59 0.46
C HIS A 201 17.01 -3.43 1.39
#